data_AF-A0A800F2P6-F1
#
_entry.id   AF-A0A800F2P6-F1
#
_cell.length_a   1.000
_cell.length_b   1.000
_cell.length_c   1.000
_cell.angle_alpha   90.00
_cell.angle_beta   90.00
_cell.angle_gamma   90.00
#
_symmetry.space_group_name_H-M   'P 1'
#
loop_
_entity.id
_entity.type
_entity.pdbx_description
1 polymer ?
#
loop_
_entity_poly.entity_id
_entity_poly.type
_entity_poly.pdbx_seq_one_letter_code
_entity_poly.pdbx_strand_id
1 'polypeptide(L)' 'MYPPELVAPMKQDLTDFGFEQLLNSQDVINAIKNDGTTLVVVNSVCGCAAGNARPGVKLAVQNS' A
#
# COMPACT_ATOMS: atom_id res chain seq x y z
N MET A 1 -10.10 17.00 2.28
CA MET A 1 -9.11 15.89 2.18
C MET A 1 -8.27 16.15 0.94
N TYR A 2 -6.99 15.76 0.89
CA TYR A 2 -6.05 16.13 -0.19
C TYR A 2 -6.60 15.83 -1.59
N PRO A 3 -6.33 16.70 -2.59
CA PRO A 3 -6.71 16.45 -3.98
C PRO A 3 -6.21 15.09 -4.50
N PRO A 4 -7.01 14.38 -5.33
CA PRO A 4 -6.65 13.07 -5.88
C PRO A 4 -5.29 13.04 -6.58
N GLU A 5 -4.97 14.10 -7.32
CA GLU A 5 -3.71 14.27 -8.05
C GLU A 5 -2.50 14.37 -7.11
N LEU A 6 -2.67 14.90 -5.90
CA LEU A 6 -1.58 14.99 -4.93
C LEU A 6 -1.29 13.63 -4.28
N VAL A 7 -2.29 12.77 -4.14
CA VAL A 7 -2.13 11.45 -3.51
C VAL A 7 -1.89 10.32 -4.51
N ALA A 8 -2.12 10.55 -5.81
CA ALA A 8 -1.81 9.62 -6.89
C ALA A 8 -0.37 9.07 -6.84
N PRO A 9 0.70 9.90 -6.74
CA PRO A 9 2.06 9.38 -6.70
C PRO A 9 2.33 8.53 -5.44
N MET A 10 1.66 8.84 -4.32
CA MET A 10 1.82 8.07 -3.07
C MET A 10 1.19 6.68 -3.14
N LYS A 11 0.14 6.52 -3.96
CA LYS A 11 -0.49 5.23 -4.25
C LYS A 11 0.37 4.44 -5.24
N GLN A 12 0.82 5.10 -6.31
CA GLN A 12 1.69 4.52 -7.34
C GLN A 12 2.99 3.98 -6.77
N ASP A 13 3.57 4.68 -5.79
CA ASP A 13 4.79 4.24 -5.07
C ASP A 13 4.66 2.85 -4.43
N LEU A 14 3.45 2.36 -4.17
CA LEU A 14 3.20 0.98 -3.71
C LEU A 14 2.72 0.08 -4.86
N THR A 15 1.77 0.52 -5.68
CA THR A 15 1.19 -0.33 -6.74
C THR A 15 2.21 -0.73 -7.80
N ASP A 16 3.18 0.13 -8.09
CA ASP A 16 4.28 -0.16 -9.03
C ASP A 16 5.23 -1.24 -8.50
N PHE A 17 5.14 -1.59 -7.21
CA PHE A 17 5.92 -2.62 -6.52
C PHE A 17 5.06 -3.83 -6.12
N GLY A 18 3.92 -4.04 -6.78
CA GLY A 18 3.10 -5.26 -6.64
C GLY A 18 2.05 -5.22 -5.53
N PHE A 19 1.86 -4.08 -4.86
CA PHE A 19 0.74 -3.92 -3.93
C PHE A 19 -0.57 -3.67 -4.67
N GLU A 20 -1.64 -4.31 -4.24
CA GLU A 20 -2.99 -4.07 -4.74
C GLU A 20 -3.67 -2.95 -3.95
N GLN A 21 -4.35 -2.03 -4.65
CA GLN A 21 -5.13 -0.98 -4.01
C GLN A 21 -6.53 -1.47 -3.65
N LEU A 22 -6.88 -1.39 -2.37
CA LEU A 22 -8.20 -1.74 -1.85
C LEU A 22 -8.96 -0.45 -1.50
N LEU A 23 -10.10 -0.21 -2.16
CA LEU A 23 -10.81 1.07 -2.08
C LEU A 23 -12.12 0.99 -1.29
N ASN A 24 -12.63 -0.21 -1.07
CA ASN A 24 -13.83 -0.44 -0.31
C ASN A 24 -13.68 -1.63 0.65
N SER A 25 -14.61 -1.74 1.60
CA SER A 25 -14.58 -2.77 2.63
C SER A 25 -14.66 -4.19 2.07
N GLN A 26 -15.35 -4.40 0.95
CA GLN A 26 -15.46 -5.71 0.34
C GLN A 26 -14.13 -6.16 -0.27
N ASP A 27 -13.39 -5.25 -0.91
CA ASP A 27 -12.03 -5.53 -1.43
C ASP A 27 -11.11 -6.00 -0.30
N VAL A 28 -11.18 -5.34 0.86
CA VAL A 28 -10.40 -5.69 2.06
C VAL A 28 -10.78 -7.08 2.58
N ILE A 29 -12.07 -7.38 2.68
CA ILE A 29 -12.55 -8.69 3.12
C ILE A 29 -12.06 -9.79 2.18
N ASN A 30 -12.11 -9.55 0.87
CA ASN A 30 -11.65 -10.51 -0.13
C ASN A 30 -10.14 -10.74 -0.03
N ALA A 31 -9.34 -9.67 0.06
CA ALA A 31 -7.88 -9.76 0.13
C ALA A 31 -7.36 -10.50 1.39
N ILE A 32 -8.02 -10.32 2.55
CA ILE A 32 -7.62 -10.97 3.81
C ILE A 32 -8.06 -12.45 3.85
N LYS A 33 -9.09 -12.83 3.09
CA LYS A 33 -9.56 -14.22 3.02
C LYS A 33 -8.75 -15.11 2.07
N ASN A 34 -7.84 -14.54 1.29
CA ASN A 34 -6.99 -15.31 0.40
C ASN A 34 -6.11 -16.29 1.17
N ASP A 35 -5.84 -17.46 0.59
CA ASP A 35 -4.96 -18.46 1.18
C ASP A 35 -3.51 -17.95 1.24
N GLY A 36 -2.78 -18.35 2.29
CA GLY A 36 -1.40 -17.97 2.51
C GLY A 36 -1.25 -16.76 3.45
N THR A 37 -0.27 -15.90 3.19
CA THR A 37 0.04 -14.73 4.03
C THR A 37 -0.19 -13.44 3.24
N THR A 38 -0.98 -12.53 3.80
CA THR A 38 -1.25 -11.21 3.21
C THR A 38 -0.50 -10.12 3.96
N LEU A 39 0.42 -9.42 3.29
CA LEU A 39 1.05 -8.20 3.82
C LEU A 39 0.16 -6.99 3.50
N VAL A 40 -0.46 -6.41 4.53
CA VAL A 40 -1.33 -5.23 4.38
C VAL A 40 -0.59 -3.96 4.79
N VAL A 41 -0.60 -2.95 3.92
CA VAL A 41 0.04 -1.65 4.17
C VAL A 41 -1.02 -0.57 4.27
N VAL A 42 -1.20 -0.02 5.47
CA VAL A 42 -2.03 1.18 5.68
C VAL A 42 -1.20 2.40 5.27
N ASN A 43 -1.39 2.85 4.03
CA ASN A 43 -0.67 4.02 3.50
C ASN A 43 -1.20 5.32 4.11
N SER A 44 -0.37 6.37 4.11
CA SER A 44 -0.76 7.71 4.54
C SER A 44 0.02 8.80 3.80
N VAL A 45 -0.44 10.03 3.94
CA VAL A 45 0.22 11.24 3.40
C VAL A 45 1.34 11.77 4.31
N CYS A 46 1.52 11.17 5.50
CA CYS A 46 2.49 11.63 6.47
C CYS A 46 3.93 11.38 6.01
N GLY A 47 4.87 12.24 6.45
CA GLY A 47 6.29 12.10 6.09
C GLY A 47 6.91 10.76 6.50
N CYS A 48 6.46 10.15 7.60
CA CYS A 48 6.92 8.82 8.02
C CYS A 48 6.52 7.70 7.03
N ALA A 49 5.40 7.84 6.32
CA ALA A 49 5.04 6.89 5.27
C ALA A 49 5.98 7.02 4.07
N ALA A 50 6.36 8.25 3.72
CA ALA A 50 7.31 8.52 2.63
C ALA A 50 8.74 8.08 2.96
N GLY A 51 9.25 8.42 4.15
CA GLY A 51 10.63 8.18 4.53
C GLY A 51 10.91 6.77 5.04
N ASN A 52 9.91 6.08 5.60
CA ASN A 52 10.11 4.79 6.28
C ASN A 52 9.17 3.70 5.76
N ALA A 53 7.86 3.89 5.84
CA ALA A 53 6.92 2.77 5.61
C ALA A 53 6.95 2.27 4.15
N ARG A 54 6.77 3.14 3.16
CA ARG A 54 6.78 2.74 1.74
C ARG A 54 8.16 2.21 1.28
N PRO A 55 9.29 2.86 1.63
CA PRO A 55 10.61 2.29 1.33
C PRO A 55 10.83 0.93 2.02
N GLY A 56 10.45 0.81 3.30
CA GLY A 56 10.66 -0.40 4.09
C GLY A 56 9.89 -1.60 3.56
N VAL A 57 8.60 -1.44 3.24
CA VAL A 57 7.79 -2.55 2.70
C VAL A 57 8.23 -2.94 1.29
N LYS A 58 8.65 -1.99 0.46
CA LYS A 58 9.23 -2.28 -0.86
C LYS A 58 10.50 -3.11 -0.76
N LEU A 59 11.41 -2.74 0.15
CA LEU A 59 12.62 -3.52 0.41
C LEU A 59 12.28 -4.92 0.95
N ALA A 60 11.27 -5.03 1.82
CA ALA A 60 10.85 -6.31 2.36
C ALA A 60 10.35 -7.27 1.27
N VAL A 61 9.46 -6.82 0.36
CA VAL A 61 8.94 -7.69 -0.73
C VAL A 61 9.96 -7.98 -1.82
N GLN A 62 10.97 -7.14 -2.01
CA GLN A 62 12.08 -7.44 -2.94
C GLN A 62 13.02 -8.54 -2.41
N ASN A 63 13.01 -8.78 -1.09
CA ASN A 63 13.90 -9.74 -0.41
C ASN A 63 13.13 -10.90 0.23
N SER A 64 11.88 -11.13 -0.18
CA SER A 64 11.02 -12.22 0.31
C SER A 64 11.13 -13.49 -0.51
#